data_AF-A0A5P9PUK2-F1
#
_entry.id   AF-A0A5P9PUK2-F1
#
_cell.length_a   1.000
_cell.length_b   1.000
_cell.length_c   1.000
_cell.angle_alpha   90.00
_cell.angle_beta   90.00
_cell.angle_gamma   90.00
#
_symmetry.space_group_name_H-M   'P 1'
#
loop_
_entity.id
_entity.type
_entity.pdbx_description
1 polymer ?
#
loop_
_entity_poly.entity_id
_entity_poly.type
_entity_poly.pdbx_seq_one_letter_code
_entity_poly.pdbx_strand_id
1 'polypeptide(L)'
;MTGGFGAVFDDLHQTASRITDVVAGVETLPWDGPSGVYGNSAVETGWARFIENAKVQVNGLRGKANEHGELVRVAAGEYQVSDDESGRALSGSGIAALLNP
;
A
#
# COMPACT_ATOMS: atom_id res chain seq x y z
N MET A 1 -18.95 3.30 20.98
CA MET A 1 -18.44 2.16 20.21
C MET A 1 -18.75 2.40 18.74
N THR A 2 -17.88 3.10 18.02
CA THR A 2 -17.96 3.26 16.56
C THR A 2 -17.32 2.03 15.90
N GLY A 3 -17.85 0.84 16.21
CA GLY A 3 -17.46 -0.40 15.55
C GLY A 3 -18.35 -0.58 14.33
N GLY A 4 -18.02 0.10 13.23
CA GLY A 4 -18.78 0.06 11.98
C GLY A 4 -17.84 0.12 10.78
N PHE A 5 -18.38 -0.10 9.58
CA PHE A 5 -17.65 -0.19 8.31
C PHE A 5 -16.65 0.95 8.04
N GLY A 6 -16.87 2.16 8.58
CA GLY A 6 -15.90 3.27 8.53
C GLY A 6 -14.54 2.96 9.19
N ALA A 7 -14.50 2.17 10.26
CA ALA A 7 -13.24 1.75 10.87
C ALA A 7 -12.43 0.81 9.95
N VAL A 8 -13.12 -0.01 9.13
CA VAL A 8 -12.48 -0.89 8.15
C VAL A 8 -11.91 -0.06 6.99
N PHE A 9 -12.63 0.98 6.55
CA PHE A 9 -12.14 1.93 5.55
C PHE A 9 -10.86 2.64 6.02
N ASP A 10 -10.89 3.22 7.23
CA ASP A 10 -9.75 3.93 7.82
C ASP A 10 -8.53 3.01 7.98
N ASP A 11 -8.74 1.76 8.42
CA ASP A 11 -7.68 0.76 8.56
C ASP A 11 -7.07 0.36 7.20
N LEU A 12 -7.89 0.18 6.16
CA LEU A 12 -7.41 -0.12 4.81
C LEU A 12 -6.59 1.06 4.25
N HIS A 13 -7.10 2.28 4.40
CA HIS A 13 -6.38 3.48 3.93
C HIS A 13 -5.06 3.70 4.68
N GLN A 14 -5.05 3.48 6.00
CA GLN A 14 -3.84 3.55 6.81
C GLN A 14 -2.83 2.47 6.37
N THR A 15 -3.29 1.27 6.07
CA THR A 15 -2.44 0.17 5.60
C THR A 15 -1.81 0.50 4.24
N ALA A 16 -2.58 1.02 3.28
CA ALA A 16 -2.06 1.46 1.99
C ALA A 16 -0.98 2.56 2.14
N SER A 17 -1.22 3.51 3.05
CA SER A 17 -0.26 4.60 3.33
C SER A 17 1.06 4.08 3.89
N ARG A 18 1.01 3.12 4.84
CA ARG A 18 2.23 2.46 5.38
C ARG A 18 3.02 1.72 4.30
N ILE A 19 2.34 1.08 3.35
CA ILE A 19 2.99 0.41 2.22
C ILE A 19 3.75 1.44 1.37
N THR A 20 3.11 2.57 1.06
CA THR A 20 3.76 3.68 0.32
C THR A 20 4.99 4.22 1.06
N ASP A 21 4.92 4.42 2.38
CA ASP A 21 6.03 4.91 3.18
C ASP A 21 7.23 3.94 3.17
N VAL A 22 6.97 2.64 3.29
CA VAL A 22 8.01 1.60 3.20
C VAL A 22 8.66 1.60 1.82
N VAL A 23 7.86 1.73 0.76
CA VAL A 23 8.37 1.83 -0.62
C VAL A 23 9.25 3.07 -0.80
N ALA A 24 8.83 4.23 -0.29
CA ALA A 24 9.60 5.46 -0.36
C ALA A 24 10.94 5.33 0.40
N GLY A 25 10.94 4.71 1.57
CA GLY A 25 12.17 4.46 2.34
C GLY A 25 13.18 3.60 1.57
N VAL A 26 12.69 2.61 0.83
CA VAL A 26 13.52 1.76 -0.04
C VAL A 26 14.17 2.54 -1.19
N GLU A 27 13.49 3.54 -1.75
CA GLU A 27 14.05 4.40 -2.82
C GLU A 27 15.21 5.26 -2.35
N THR A 28 15.31 5.51 -1.03
CA THR A 28 16.40 6.30 -0.43
C THR A 28 17.63 5.48 -0.05
N LEU A 29 17.61 4.15 -0.26
CA LEU A 29 18.74 3.30 0.11
C LEU A 29 20.00 3.65 -0.71
N PRO A 30 21.15 3.86 -0.05
CA PRO A 30 22.41 4.06 -0.76
C PRO A 30 22.84 2.73 -1.40
N TRP A 31 22.86 2.70 -2.73
CA TRP A 31 23.21 1.54 -3.53
C TRP A 31 24.68 1.45 -3.90
N ASP A 32 25.53 2.21 -3.20
CA ASP A 32 26.94 2.23 -3.49
C ASP A 32 27.63 1.04 -2.83
N GLY A 33 28.55 0.43 -3.57
CA GLY A 33 29.46 -0.56 -2.99
C GLY A 33 30.34 0.10 -1.92
N PRO A 34 30.95 -0.69 -1.02
CA PRO A 34 31.90 -0.12 -0.06
C PRO A 34 33.00 0.69 -0.78
N SER A 35 33.40 1.83 -0.22
CA SER A 35 34.45 2.66 -0.80
C SER A 35 35.84 2.06 -0.51
N GLY A 36 36.68 1.89 -1.53
CA GLY A 36 38.09 1.50 -1.37
C GLY A 36 38.65 0.66 -2.52
N VAL A 37 39.98 0.60 -2.63
CA VAL A 37 40.67 -0.31 -3.54
C VAL A 37 40.74 -1.68 -2.87
N TYR A 38 39.95 -2.64 -3.35
CA TYR A 38 39.84 -3.98 -2.75
C TYR A 38 41.11 -4.84 -2.90
N GLY A 39 42.13 -4.35 -3.60
CA GLY A 39 43.35 -5.10 -3.92
C GLY A 39 43.13 -6.31 -4.84
N ASN A 40 41.87 -6.58 -5.23
CA ASN A 40 41.45 -7.71 -6.04
C ASN A 40 40.21 -7.34 -6.87
N SER A 41 40.35 -7.37 -8.20
CA SER A 41 39.28 -7.03 -9.15
C SER A 41 38.09 -8.00 -9.11
N ALA A 42 38.29 -9.24 -8.67
CA ALA A 42 37.20 -10.21 -8.50
C ALA A 42 36.28 -9.82 -7.34
N VAL A 43 36.82 -9.22 -6.27
CA VAL A 43 36.03 -8.74 -5.13
C VAL A 43 35.17 -7.54 -5.55
N GLU A 44 35.75 -6.62 -6.29
CA GLU A 44 35.03 -5.45 -6.85
C GLU A 44 33.89 -5.90 -7.78
N THR A 45 34.17 -6.84 -8.68
CA THR A 45 33.16 -7.41 -9.59
C THR A 45 32.06 -8.15 -8.83
N GLY A 46 32.43 -8.90 -7.78
CA GLY A 46 31.48 -9.61 -6.93
C GLY A 46 30.52 -8.67 -6.20
N TRP A 47 31.03 -7.56 -5.69
CA TRP A 47 30.23 -6.52 -5.04
C TRP A 47 29.26 -5.84 -6.01
N ALA A 48 29.74 -5.45 -7.20
CA ALA A 48 28.89 -4.85 -8.22
C ALA A 48 27.70 -5.76 -8.57
N ARG A 49 27.98 -7.05 -8.80
CA ARG A 49 26.96 -8.06 -9.11
C ARG A 49 25.98 -8.29 -7.97
N PHE A 50 26.47 -8.30 -6.73
CA PHE A 50 25.61 -8.42 -5.55
C PHE A 50 24.61 -7.26 -5.47
N ILE A 51 25.09 -6.03 -5.65
CA ILE A 51 24.25 -4.82 -5.61
C ILE A 51 23.23 -4.82 -6.75
N GLU A 52 23.60 -5.20 -7.96
CA GLU A 52 22.66 -5.33 -9.08
C GLU A 52 21.55 -6.34 -8.76
N ASN A 53 21.91 -7.52 -8.25
CA ASN A 53 20.93 -8.54 -7.86
C ASN A 53 20.02 -8.05 -6.74
N ALA A 54 20.56 -7.34 -5.76
CA ALA A 54 19.78 -6.75 -4.67
C ALA A 54 18.79 -5.69 -5.19
N LYS A 55 19.22 -4.81 -6.11
CA LYS A 55 18.33 -3.85 -6.78
C LYS A 55 17.16 -4.53 -7.48
N VAL A 56 17.42 -5.62 -8.21
CA VAL A 56 16.37 -6.38 -8.91
C VAL A 56 15.35 -6.94 -7.93
N GLN A 57 15.79 -7.58 -6.85
CA GLN A 57 14.87 -8.15 -5.85
C GLN A 57 14.06 -7.07 -5.14
N VAL A 58 14.71 -5.97 -4.75
CA VAL A 58 14.07 -4.85 -4.08
C VAL A 58 13.06 -4.15 -4.99
N ASN A 59 13.38 -3.95 -6.27
CA ASN A 59 12.43 -3.44 -7.26
C ASN A 59 11.22 -4.37 -7.47
N GLY A 60 11.44 -5.69 -7.43
CA GLY A 60 10.36 -6.68 -7.47
C GLY A 60 9.44 -6.61 -6.25
N LEU A 61 10.01 -6.46 -5.05
CA LEU A 61 9.24 -6.26 -3.82
C LEU A 61 8.44 -4.96 -3.87
N ARG A 62 9.05 -3.87 -4.36
CA ARG A 62 8.37 -2.59 -4.58
C ARG A 62 7.17 -2.72 -5.51
N GLY A 63 7.35 -3.39 -6.65
CA GLY A 63 6.26 -3.62 -7.60
C GLY A 63 5.06 -4.32 -6.95
N LYS A 64 5.32 -5.39 -6.20
CA LYS A 64 4.28 -6.11 -5.45
C LYS A 64 3.62 -5.26 -4.36
N ALA A 65 4.40 -4.45 -3.65
CA ALA A 65 3.89 -3.57 -2.62
C ALA A 65 2.95 -2.51 -3.21
N ASN A 66 3.31 -1.90 -4.33
CA ASN A 66 2.46 -0.96 -5.04
C ASN A 66 1.16 -1.61 -5.55
N GLU A 67 1.26 -2.79 -6.17
CA GLU A 67 0.08 -3.55 -6.62
C GLU A 67 -0.86 -3.84 -5.45
N HIS A 68 -0.32 -4.31 -4.31
CA HIS A 68 -1.11 -4.58 -3.13
C HIS A 68 -1.73 -3.31 -2.53
N GLY A 69 -0.99 -2.19 -2.50
CA GLY A 69 -1.50 -0.91 -2.04
C GLY A 69 -2.67 -0.39 -2.88
N GLU A 70 -2.60 -0.53 -4.21
CA GLU A 70 -3.72 -0.18 -5.10
C GLU A 70 -4.93 -1.07 -4.86
N LEU A 71 -4.75 -2.39 -4.71
CA LEU A 71 -5.86 -3.30 -4.38
C LEU A 71 -6.54 -2.92 -3.07
N VAL A 72 -5.76 -2.56 -2.04
CA VAL A 72 -6.28 -2.11 -0.75
C VAL A 72 -7.06 -0.79 -0.91
N ARG A 73 -6.56 0.15 -1.72
CA ARG A 73 -7.25 1.42 -1.99
C ARG A 73 -8.56 1.20 -2.76
N VAL A 74 -8.58 0.33 -3.75
CA VAL A 74 -9.79 -0.05 -4.50
C VAL A 74 -10.81 -0.67 -3.55
N ALA A 75 -10.41 -1.63 -2.73
CA ALA A 75 -11.29 -2.26 -1.74
C ALA A 75 -11.89 -1.23 -0.76
N ALA A 76 -11.08 -0.28 -0.27
CA ALA A 76 -11.56 0.80 0.57
C ALA A 76 -12.62 1.66 -0.15
N GLY A 77 -12.40 2.00 -1.43
CA GLY A 77 -13.38 2.73 -2.25
C GLY A 77 -14.69 1.98 -2.45
N GLU A 78 -14.64 0.67 -2.68
CA GLU A 78 -15.83 -0.18 -2.81
C GLU A 78 -16.63 -0.24 -1.49
N TYR A 79 -15.95 -0.30 -0.34
CA TYR A 79 -16.61 -0.21 0.96
C TYR A 79 -17.33 1.13 1.16
N GLN A 80 -16.73 2.24 0.76
CA GLN A 80 -17.35 3.56 0.87
C GLN A 80 -18.61 3.69 0.00
N VAL A 81 -18.57 3.19 -1.24
CA VAL A 81 -19.74 3.19 -2.13
C VAL A 81 -20.88 2.33 -1.55
N SER A 82 -20.56 1.16 -1.01
CA SER A 82 -21.55 0.28 -0.40
C SER A 82 -22.20 0.89 0.85
N ASP A 83 -21.43 1.62 1.67
CA ASP A 83 -21.94 2.33 2.85
C ASP A 83 -22.86 3.50 2.44
N ASP A 84 -22.48 4.28 1.43
CA ASP A 84 -23.30 5.37 0.88
C ASP A 84 -24.64 4.86 0.32
N GLU A 85 -24.63 3.73 -0.40
CA GLU A 85 -25.84 3.10 -0.93
C GLU A 85 -26.75 2.58 0.19
N SER A 86 -26.15 1.95 1.21
CA SER A 86 -26.88 1.45 2.39
C SER A 86 -27.50 2.60 3.19
N GLY A 87 -26.77 3.70 3.40
CA GLY A 87 -27.25 4.90 4.07
C GLY A 87 -28.40 5.58 3.32
N ARG A 88 -28.32 5.64 1.99
CA ARG A 88 -29.42 6.15 1.14
C ARG A 88 -30.65 5.25 1.17
N ALA A 89 -30.49 3.93 1.13
CA ALA A 89 -31.61 2.97 1.20
C ALA A 89 -32.34 3.06 2.54
N LEU A 90 -31.61 3.16 3.66
CA LEU A 90 -32.18 3.33 4.99
C LEU A 90 -32.90 4.68 5.15
N SER A 91 -32.32 5.75 4.61
CA SER A 91 -32.95 7.09 4.62
C SER A 91 -34.22 7.14 3.77
N GLY A 92 -34.22 6.50 2.60
CA GLY A 92 -35.41 6.41 1.73
C GLY A 92 -36.54 5.56 2.34
N SER A 93 -36.19 4.45 2.99
CA SER A 93 -37.15 3.58 3.67
C SER A 93 -37.76 4.23 4.92
N GLY A 94 -36.96 5.00 5.67
CA GLY A 94 -37.45 5.80 6.81
C GLY A 94 -38.44 6.90 6.42
N ILE A 95 -38.29 7.50 5.23
CA ILE A 95 -39.24 8.48 4.71
C ILE A 95 -40.54 7.80 4.21
N ALA A 96 -40.42 6.62 3.60
CA ALA A 96 -41.60 5.84 3.17
C ALA A 96 -42.46 5.35 4.35
N ALA A 97 -41.84 5.02 5.49
CA ALA A 97 -42.55 4.60 6.70
C ALA A 97 -43.31 5.74 7.41
N LEU A 98 -42.93 7.01 7.18
CA LEU A 98 -43.60 8.19 7.76
C LEU A 98 -44.77 8.71 6.90
N LEU A 99 -44.98 8.16 5.70
CA LEU A 99 -45.99 8.62 4.74
C LEU A 99 -47.18 7.68 4.56
N ASN A 100 -47.30 6.62 5.37
CA ASN A 100 -48.45 5.72 5.34
C ASN A 100 -48.99 5.47 6.76
N PRO A 101 -50.01 6.24 7.22
CA PRO A 101 -50.65 6.05 8.53
C PRO A 101 -51.54 4.80 8.61
#